data_AF-A0A8T1PDF4-F1
#
_entry.id   AF-A0A8T1PDF4-F1
#
_cell.length_a   1.000
_cell.length_b   1.000
_cell.length_c   1.000
_cell.angle_alpha   90.00
_cell.angle_beta   90.00
_cell.angle_gamma   90.00
#
_symmetry.space_group_name_H-M   'P 1'
#
loop_
_entity.id
_entity.type
_entity.pdbx_description
1 polymer ?
#
loop_
_entity_poly.entity_id
_entity_poly.type
_entity_poly.pdbx_seq_one_letter_code
_entity_poly.pdbx_strand_id
1 'polypeptide(L)'
;MANRRCLLALTRYASTLFSTNSSLSSLPTPLPLPGQSLKTIASKLAHDYTTIGPTRCSHWSHPRNFSSNRDTEAEDEDEEDAEDDDDDDEEMCESSEDENVGNASASNFKTEYTEEERETEAAAIGYKVVGPLDRSDWVFKPYEPIFAVVQIGSHQFKVSNGDCIFTERLKFCEVNDKLILNKVLLLGSSSQTIIGRPIVPDGAVHAVVEEHALDAKVIIFKKKRRKNYRRTKGHRQELTKLRITDIQGIEKPEKIVTGTPSKGSGKNPEKVAVAA
;
A
#
# COMPACT_ATOMS: atom_id res chain seq x y z
N MET A 1 11.72 -42.48 -30.04
CA MET A 1 11.17 -42.69 -31.40
C MET A 1 9.71 -42.27 -31.41
N ALA A 2 9.26 -41.68 -32.53
CA ALA A 2 7.86 -41.37 -32.91
C ALA A 2 7.10 -40.36 -32.01
N ASN A 3 6.55 -39.23 -32.46
CA ASN A 3 6.33 -38.70 -33.79
C ASN A 3 6.33 -37.17 -33.77
N ARG A 4 7.12 -36.59 -34.68
CA ARG A 4 6.98 -35.23 -35.19
C ARG A 4 5.66 -35.14 -35.98
N ARG A 5 4.77 -34.26 -35.57
CA ARG A 5 3.75 -33.64 -36.44
C ARG A 5 3.95 -32.14 -36.29
N CYS A 6 4.78 -31.54 -37.15
CA CYS A 6 4.38 -30.88 -38.39
C CYS A 6 3.33 -29.80 -38.08
N LEU A 7 3.79 -28.58 -37.77
CA LEU A 7 3.86 -27.45 -38.71
C LEU A 7 2.49 -27.09 -39.29
N LEU A 8 1.84 -26.09 -38.67
CA LEU A 8 1.18 -25.03 -39.43
C LEU A 8 1.47 -23.69 -38.73
N ALA A 9 2.34 -22.94 -39.39
CA ALA A 9 2.51 -21.51 -39.19
C ALA A 9 1.26 -20.76 -39.67
N LEU A 10 0.99 -19.59 -39.10
CA LEU A 10 0.78 -18.39 -39.92
C LEU A 10 0.90 -17.11 -39.07
N THR A 11 1.88 -16.33 -39.48
CA THR A 11 2.26 -15.01 -39.01
C THR A 11 1.43 -13.91 -39.67
N ARG A 12 1.21 -12.83 -38.90
CA ARG A 12 1.23 -11.40 -39.29
C ARG A 12 0.28 -10.92 -40.41
N TYR A 13 -0.69 -10.10 -40.03
CA TYR A 13 -1.16 -8.97 -40.84
C TYR A 13 -0.82 -7.67 -40.12
N ALA A 14 0.24 -7.00 -40.58
CA ALA A 14 0.46 -5.58 -40.38
C ALA A 14 0.82 -5.04 -41.77
N SER A 15 -0.17 -4.42 -42.43
CA SER A 15 0.03 -3.70 -43.68
C SER A 15 0.08 -2.20 -43.40
N THR A 16 1.27 -1.69 -43.67
CA THR A 16 1.70 -0.31 -43.91
C THR A 16 0.71 0.55 -44.69
N LEU A 17 0.63 1.85 -44.36
CA LEU A 17 0.69 2.91 -45.36
C LEU A 17 1.51 4.09 -44.79
N PHE A 18 2.78 4.12 -45.19
CA PHE A 18 3.56 5.36 -45.27
C PHE A 18 2.96 6.19 -46.42
N SER A 19 2.48 7.39 -46.11
CA SER A 19 2.22 8.42 -47.11
C SER A 19 3.17 9.58 -46.86
N THR A 20 4.05 9.79 -47.83
CA THR A 20 4.94 10.95 -47.95
C THR A 20 4.14 12.11 -48.53
N ASN A 21 3.95 13.19 -47.77
CA ASN A 21 3.66 14.49 -48.36
C ASN A 21 4.49 15.56 -47.66
N SER A 22 5.49 16.02 -48.41
CA SER A 22 6.27 17.23 -48.20
C SER A 22 5.49 18.43 -48.73
N SER A 23 5.15 19.40 -47.88
CA SER A 23 4.97 20.78 -48.32
C SER A 23 5.24 21.74 -47.17
N LEU A 24 6.26 22.57 -47.40
CA LEU A 24 6.70 23.70 -46.59
C LEU A 24 5.63 24.80 -46.58
N SER A 25 5.34 25.37 -45.41
CA SER A 25 4.97 26.79 -45.30
C SER A 25 5.17 27.32 -43.87
N SER A 26 6.21 28.15 -43.76
CA SER A 26 6.49 29.25 -42.82
C SER A 26 5.51 29.61 -41.69
N LEU A 27 6.12 29.83 -40.51
CA LEU A 27 5.62 30.52 -39.29
C LEU A 27 5.10 31.95 -39.58
N PRO A 28 4.36 32.54 -38.61
CA PRO A 28 4.99 33.65 -37.89
C PRO A 28 4.77 33.65 -36.37
N THR A 29 5.86 34.01 -35.67
CA THR A 29 5.98 34.43 -34.27
C THR A 29 5.21 35.73 -33.96
N PRO A 30 4.62 35.91 -32.77
CA PRO A 30 4.16 37.22 -32.30
C PRO A 30 5.29 38.03 -31.63
N LEU A 31 5.38 39.31 -31.97
CA LEU A 31 6.28 40.32 -31.39
C LEU A 31 5.76 40.84 -30.02
N PRO A 32 6.65 41.34 -29.14
CA PRO A 32 6.28 41.91 -27.84
C PRO A 32 6.01 43.43 -27.91
N LEU A 33 5.12 43.91 -27.04
CA LEU A 33 4.80 45.33 -26.85
C LEU A 33 5.91 46.07 -26.05
N PRO A 34 6.16 47.36 -26.32
CA PRO A 34 7.21 48.13 -25.65
C PRO A 34 6.70 48.92 -24.44
N GLY A 35 7.58 49.04 -23.44
CA GLY A 35 7.63 50.21 -22.55
C GLY A 35 6.99 50.05 -21.17
N GLN A 36 7.82 49.77 -20.17
CA GLN A 36 7.83 50.56 -18.93
C GLN A 36 9.14 50.38 -18.15
N SER A 37 9.64 51.54 -17.74
CA SER A 37 10.85 51.87 -16.97
C SER A 37 10.94 51.14 -15.62
N LEU A 38 12.16 50.83 -15.13
CA LEU A 38 12.77 51.46 -13.93
C LEU A 38 14.11 50.80 -13.53
N LYS A 39 15.16 51.62 -13.56
CA LYS A 39 16.28 51.79 -12.60
C LYS A 39 17.20 50.60 -12.22
N THR A 40 18.44 50.79 -12.67
CA THR A 40 19.75 50.44 -12.10
C THR A 40 19.81 50.18 -10.59
N ILE A 41 20.31 49.00 -10.19
CA ILE A 41 21.21 48.84 -9.04
C ILE A 41 22.35 47.91 -9.46
N ALA A 42 23.56 48.45 -9.42
CA ALA A 42 24.79 47.72 -9.64
C ALA A 42 25.21 46.98 -8.35
N SER A 43 25.74 45.76 -8.47
CA SER A 43 27.18 45.48 -8.30
C SER A 43 27.49 44.09 -7.69
N LYS A 44 28.56 43.49 -8.25
CA LYS A 44 29.49 42.49 -7.66
C LYS A 44 28.89 41.08 -7.44
N LEU A 45 29.38 40.01 -8.07
CA LEU A 45 30.73 39.45 -7.95
C LEU A 45 30.90 38.33 -8.98
N ALA A 46 32.11 38.21 -9.52
CA ALA A 46 32.55 37.13 -10.40
C ALA A 46 32.89 35.86 -9.60
N HIS A 47 32.61 34.68 -10.17
CA HIS A 47 33.51 33.52 -10.15
C HIS A 47 33.11 32.51 -11.26
N ASP A 48 33.96 32.44 -12.27
CA ASP A 48 34.50 31.25 -12.95
C ASP A 48 33.54 30.09 -13.29
N TYR A 49 33.07 30.06 -14.54
CA TYR A 49 32.56 28.85 -15.18
C TYR A 49 33.61 28.29 -16.13
N THR A 50 34.20 27.16 -15.74
CA THR A 50 35.07 26.36 -16.61
C THR A 50 34.22 25.67 -17.67
N THR A 51 34.48 25.99 -18.93
CA THR A 51 33.96 25.31 -20.12
C THR A 51 34.49 23.87 -20.16
N ILE A 52 33.61 22.87 -20.05
CA ILE A 52 33.92 21.46 -20.35
C ILE A 52 33.06 21.06 -21.55
N GLY A 53 33.72 20.75 -22.67
CA GLY A 53 33.10 20.34 -23.92
C GLY A 53 32.51 18.92 -23.86
N PRO A 54 31.72 18.53 -24.87
CA PRO A 54 30.97 17.27 -24.85
C PRO A 54 31.86 16.11 -25.27
N THR A 55 32.20 15.22 -24.33
CA THR A 55 32.81 13.92 -24.65
C THR A 55 31.74 12.86 -24.87
N ARG A 56 31.83 12.25 -26.06
CA ARG A 56 31.04 11.14 -26.59
C ARG A 56 30.83 10.02 -25.58
N CYS A 57 29.58 9.58 -25.46
CA CYS A 57 29.17 8.35 -24.78
C CYS A 57 29.71 7.14 -25.56
N SER A 58 30.74 6.47 -25.03
CA SER A 58 31.19 5.16 -25.54
C SER A 58 30.35 4.04 -24.92
N HIS A 59 29.56 3.41 -25.79
CA HIS A 59 28.78 2.20 -25.54
C HIS A 59 29.71 1.04 -25.15
N TRP A 60 29.60 0.54 -23.91
CA TRP A 60 30.36 -0.63 -23.46
C TRP A 60 29.66 -1.92 -23.89
N SER A 61 30.07 -2.47 -25.02
CA SER A 61 29.69 -3.82 -25.46
C SER A 61 30.62 -4.84 -24.84
N HIS A 62 30.11 -5.71 -23.96
CA HIS A 62 30.87 -6.87 -23.47
C HIS A 62 30.70 -8.03 -24.47
N PRO A 63 31.76 -8.56 -25.09
CA PRO A 63 31.66 -9.81 -25.85
C PRO A 63 31.66 -11.00 -24.89
N ARG A 64 30.63 -11.85 -24.99
CA ARG A 64 30.64 -13.19 -24.40
C ARG A 64 31.49 -14.08 -25.29
N ASN A 65 32.69 -14.44 -24.83
CA ASN A 65 33.48 -15.48 -25.47
C ASN A 65 32.99 -16.84 -24.96
N PHE A 66 32.37 -17.58 -25.87
CA PHE A 66 32.12 -19.02 -25.75
C PHE A 66 33.30 -19.71 -26.43
N SER A 67 34.11 -20.47 -25.69
CA SER A 67 35.16 -21.31 -26.28
C SER A 67 35.27 -22.61 -25.50
N SER A 68 35.06 -23.68 -26.24
CA SER A 68 35.14 -25.09 -25.89
C SER A 68 36.53 -25.67 -26.14
N ASN A 69 36.87 -26.72 -25.39
CA ASN A 69 37.95 -27.72 -25.58
C ASN A 69 39.37 -27.20 -25.22
N ARG A 70 40.20 -27.91 -24.44
CA ARG A 70 40.53 -29.35 -24.51
C ARG A 70 41.32 -29.82 -23.27
N ASP A 71 41.08 -31.07 -22.89
CA ASP A 71 41.97 -32.11 -22.32
C ASP A 71 42.93 -31.78 -21.15
N THR A 72 42.57 -32.27 -19.97
CA THR A 72 43.55 -32.76 -18.98
C THR A 72 43.08 -34.11 -18.46
N GLU A 73 43.88 -35.15 -18.72
CA GLU A 73 43.75 -36.51 -18.20
C GLU A 73 43.87 -36.49 -16.67
N ALA A 74 42.87 -37.03 -15.97
CA ALA A 74 42.88 -38.33 -15.29
C ALA A 74 43.75 -38.35 -14.02
N GLU A 75 43.10 -38.16 -12.87
CA GLU A 75 43.36 -38.96 -11.66
C GLU A 75 42.00 -39.27 -11.04
N ASP A 76 41.67 -40.57 -11.05
CA ASP A 76 40.55 -41.19 -10.34
C ASP A 76 40.90 -41.24 -8.85
N GLU A 77 40.10 -40.62 -8.00
CA GLU A 77 39.95 -41.04 -6.61
C GLU A 77 38.45 -41.19 -6.32
N ASP A 78 38.10 -42.45 -6.09
CA ASP A 78 36.79 -42.97 -5.74
C ASP A 78 36.30 -42.43 -4.38
N GLU A 79 34.97 -42.45 -4.25
CA GLU A 79 34.19 -42.67 -3.02
C GLU A 79 34.61 -41.95 -1.72
N GLU A 80 33.71 -41.12 -1.18
CA GLU A 80 33.22 -41.31 0.19
C GLU A 80 31.93 -40.48 0.43
N ASP A 81 30.87 -41.27 0.59
CA ASP A 81 29.67 -41.13 1.40
C ASP A 81 29.06 -39.75 1.74
N ALA A 82 27.76 -39.68 1.45
CA ALA A 82 26.85 -38.72 2.00
C ALA A 82 26.62 -39.07 3.48
N GLU A 83 27.16 -38.24 4.37
CA GLU A 83 26.68 -38.23 5.76
C GLU A 83 25.34 -37.48 5.78
N ASP A 84 24.28 -38.25 5.98
CA ASP A 84 22.98 -37.79 6.43
C ASP A 84 23.16 -37.33 7.90
N ASP A 85 23.31 -36.02 8.11
CA ASP A 85 23.19 -35.39 9.43
C ASP A 85 21.69 -35.41 9.83
N ASP A 86 21.23 -36.58 10.28
CA ASP A 86 20.06 -36.70 11.15
C ASP A 86 20.49 -36.24 12.56
N ASP A 87 20.44 -34.93 12.82
CA ASP A 87 20.46 -34.37 14.18
C ASP A 87 19.13 -34.71 14.87
N ASP A 88 19.00 -35.98 15.29
CA ASP A 88 18.07 -36.43 16.32
C ASP A 88 18.60 -35.95 17.69
N ASP A 89 18.34 -34.69 18.02
CA ASP A 89 18.44 -34.20 19.40
C ASP A 89 17.33 -34.86 20.24
N GLU A 90 17.58 -36.09 20.69
CA GLU A 90 16.87 -36.71 21.81
C GLU A 90 17.23 -35.96 23.10
N GLU A 91 16.55 -34.85 23.37
CA GLU A 91 16.52 -34.30 24.73
C GLU A 91 15.79 -35.29 25.65
N MET A 92 16.57 -35.92 26.53
CA MET A 92 16.13 -36.64 27.71
C MET A 92 15.17 -35.76 28.54
N CYS A 93 13.89 -36.04 28.42
CA CYS A 93 12.88 -35.63 29.39
C CYS A 93 13.09 -36.44 30.68
N GLU A 94 13.76 -35.86 31.67
CA GLU A 94 13.72 -36.37 33.04
C GLU A 94 12.28 -36.30 33.55
N SER A 95 11.64 -37.46 33.60
CA SER A 95 10.36 -37.67 34.24
C SER A 95 10.52 -37.47 35.75
N SER A 96 10.17 -36.30 36.26
CA SER A 96 9.78 -36.16 37.66
C SER A 96 8.36 -36.69 37.80
N GLU A 97 8.24 -37.85 38.43
CA GLU A 97 6.98 -38.46 38.85
C GLU A 97 6.26 -37.52 39.81
N ASP A 98 5.23 -36.82 39.33
CA ASP A 98 4.20 -36.24 40.19
C ASP A 98 2.87 -36.93 39.88
N GLU A 99 2.52 -37.87 40.74
CA GLU A 99 1.22 -38.52 40.82
C GLU A 99 0.14 -37.48 41.15
N ASN A 100 -0.57 -36.98 40.12
CA ASN A 100 -1.86 -36.31 40.33
C ASN A 100 -2.96 -36.99 39.52
N VAL A 101 -3.56 -38.00 40.14
CA VAL A 101 -4.76 -38.67 39.66
C VAL A 101 -5.96 -37.74 39.85
N GLY A 102 -6.41 -37.09 38.78
CA GLY A 102 -7.57 -36.20 38.80
C GLY A 102 -8.02 -35.74 37.42
N ASN A 103 -8.74 -36.63 36.71
CA ASN A 103 -9.37 -36.41 35.41
C ASN A 103 -10.29 -35.17 35.36
N ALA A 104 -9.92 -34.14 34.58
CA ALA A 104 -10.85 -33.17 34.00
C ALA A 104 -10.21 -32.37 32.85
N SER A 105 -10.70 -32.60 31.63
CA SER A 105 -10.70 -31.64 30.51
C SER A 105 -9.35 -31.05 30.07
N ALA A 106 -8.85 -31.49 28.92
CA ALA A 106 -7.85 -30.77 28.13
C ALA A 106 -8.38 -29.38 27.77
N SER A 107 -8.22 -28.43 28.69
CA SER A 107 -8.48 -27.02 28.49
C SER A 107 -7.30 -26.48 27.70
N ASN A 108 -7.58 -25.88 26.55
CA ASN A 108 -6.61 -25.03 25.86
C ASN A 108 -6.07 -24.02 26.88
N PHE A 109 -4.82 -24.18 27.31
CA PHE A 109 -4.08 -23.15 28.03
C PHE A 109 -3.94 -21.95 27.08
N LYS A 110 -4.97 -21.12 27.04
CA LYS A 110 -4.95 -19.85 26.33
C LYS A 110 -4.05 -18.97 27.19
N THR A 111 -2.87 -18.63 26.70
CA THR A 111 -2.01 -17.64 27.36
C THR A 111 -2.85 -16.37 27.54
N GLU A 112 -3.26 -16.10 28.78
CA GLU A 112 -4.06 -14.93 29.11
C GLU A 112 -3.12 -13.73 29.15
N TYR A 113 -3.16 -12.91 28.10
CA TYR A 113 -2.47 -11.62 28.12
C TYR A 113 -3.10 -10.73 29.19
N THR A 114 -2.26 -10.12 30.03
CA THR A 114 -2.69 -9.05 30.93
C THR A 114 -3.16 -7.85 30.11
N GLU A 115 -4.04 -7.02 30.67
CA GLU A 115 -4.60 -5.88 29.94
C GLU A 115 -3.51 -4.88 29.52
N GLU A 116 -2.51 -4.67 30.37
CA GLU A 116 -1.36 -3.81 30.10
C GLU A 116 -0.51 -4.33 28.92
N GLU A 117 -0.30 -5.64 28.83
CA GLU A 117 0.40 -6.28 27.69
C GLU A 117 -0.39 -6.09 26.40
N ARG A 118 -1.71 -6.23 26.43
CA ARG A 118 -2.57 -6.02 25.24
C ARG A 118 -2.47 -4.58 24.74
N GLU A 119 -2.51 -3.61 25.66
CA GLU A 119 -2.40 -2.19 25.31
C GLU A 119 -1.02 -1.84 24.76
N THR A 120 0.05 -2.36 25.37
CA THR A 120 1.43 -2.11 24.92
C THR A 120 1.70 -2.74 23.55
N GLU A 121 1.24 -3.97 23.30
CA GLU A 121 1.33 -4.61 21.98
C GLU A 121 0.49 -3.87 20.92
N ALA A 122 -0.74 -3.47 21.25
CA ALA A 122 -1.59 -2.68 20.35
C ALA A 122 -0.94 -1.33 20.01
N ALA A 123 -0.38 -0.63 21.01
CA ALA A 123 0.33 0.61 20.83
C ALA A 123 1.60 0.43 19.97
N ALA A 124 2.31 -0.68 20.13
CA ALA A 124 3.47 -1.04 19.31
C ALA A 124 3.09 -1.24 17.84
N ILE A 125 1.91 -1.81 17.55
CA ILE A 125 1.38 -1.90 16.18
C ILE A 125 0.93 -0.52 15.67
N GLY A 126 0.41 0.32 16.56
CA GLY A 126 0.08 1.73 16.29
C GLY A 126 -1.39 2.10 16.52
N TYR A 127 -2.15 1.30 17.26
CA TYR A 127 -3.55 1.56 17.56
C TYR A 127 -3.85 1.42 19.05
N LYS A 128 -4.94 2.04 19.49
CA LYS A 128 -5.54 1.89 20.81
C LYS A 128 -7.00 1.49 20.65
N VAL A 129 -7.45 0.52 21.44
CA VAL A 129 -8.87 0.15 21.51
C VAL A 129 -9.55 1.06 22.53
N VAL A 130 -10.64 1.71 22.14
CA VAL A 130 -11.44 2.58 23.03
C VAL A 130 -12.58 1.79 23.67
N GLY A 131 -13.16 0.88 22.90
CA GLY A 131 -14.30 0.05 23.32
C GLY A 131 -15.28 -0.19 22.18
N PRO A 132 -16.38 -0.90 22.44
CA PRO A 132 -17.34 -1.27 21.42
C PRO A 132 -18.15 -0.07 20.92
N LEU A 133 -18.64 -0.19 19.69
CA LEU A 133 -19.57 0.74 19.08
C LEU A 133 -21.00 0.45 19.51
N ASP A 134 -21.65 1.45 20.11
CA ASP A 134 -23.07 1.37 20.43
C ASP A 134 -23.92 1.54 19.18
N ARG A 135 -25.07 0.85 19.14
CA ARG A 135 -25.99 0.89 17.98
C ARG A 135 -26.57 2.29 17.71
N SER A 136 -26.62 3.14 18.73
CA SER A 136 -27.12 4.51 18.65
C SER A 136 -26.10 5.50 18.10
N ASP A 137 -24.83 5.13 18.05
CA ASP A 137 -23.76 6.06 17.70
C ASP A 137 -23.70 6.31 16.21
N TRP A 138 -24.04 7.53 15.81
CA TRP A 138 -23.82 8.01 14.45
C TRP A 138 -22.39 8.50 14.28
N VAL A 139 -21.45 7.57 14.03
CA VAL A 139 -20.00 7.90 13.93
C VAL A 139 -19.60 8.39 12.54
N PHE A 140 -20.37 8.04 11.50
CA PHE A 140 -20.03 8.40 10.13
C PHE A 140 -20.42 9.84 9.81
N LYS A 141 -19.39 10.67 9.63
CA LYS A 141 -19.55 12.07 9.24
C LYS A 141 -19.58 12.19 7.70
N PRO A 142 -20.21 13.24 7.15
CA PRO A 142 -20.07 13.54 5.73
C PRO A 142 -18.59 13.80 5.39
N TYR A 143 -18.21 13.50 4.15
CA TYR A 143 -16.84 13.65 3.68
C TYR A 143 -16.26 15.03 4.00
N GLU A 144 -15.03 15.03 4.51
CA GLU A 144 -14.24 16.23 4.78
C GLU A 144 -13.01 16.19 3.86
N PRO A 145 -12.62 17.32 3.23
CA PRO A 145 -11.48 17.38 2.30
C PRO A 145 -10.14 17.40 3.06
N ILE A 146 -9.91 16.36 3.85
CA ILE A 146 -8.76 16.13 4.72
C ILE A 146 -8.30 14.68 4.50
N PHE A 147 -7.01 14.45 4.56
CA PHE A 147 -6.43 13.12 4.52
C PHE A 147 -5.30 12.99 5.55
N ALA A 148 -5.03 11.76 5.95
CA ALA A 148 -3.92 11.38 6.80
C ALA A 148 -3.12 10.26 6.15
N VAL A 149 -1.84 10.15 6.50
CA VAL A 149 -1.05 8.95 6.25
C VAL A 149 -0.82 8.27 7.59
N VAL A 150 -1.44 7.09 7.76
CA VAL A 150 -1.36 6.30 8.98
C VAL A 150 -0.46 5.10 8.77
N GLN A 151 0.28 4.70 9.80
CA GLN A 151 1.05 3.47 9.80
C GLN A 151 0.42 2.45 10.75
N ILE A 152 0.12 1.27 10.23
CA ILE A 152 -0.40 0.14 11.00
C ILE A 152 0.58 -1.02 10.78
N GLY A 153 1.28 -1.43 11.84
CA GLY A 153 2.39 -2.37 11.73
C GLY A 153 3.48 -1.83 10.81
N SER A 154 3.78 -2.57 9.74
CA SER A 154 4.80 -2.23 8.74
C SER A 154 4.25 -1.54 7.49
N HIS A 155 2.93 -1.33 7.41
CA HIS A 155 2.26 -0.77 6.24
C HIS A 155 1.76 0.65 6.48
N GLN A 156 1.82 1.48 5.44
CA GLN A 156 1.33 2.86 5.45
C GLN A 156 0.11 2.98 4.53
N PHE A 157 -0.91 3.68 5.01
CA PHE A 157 -2.16 3.90 4.30
C PHE A 157 -2.47 5.38 4.24
N LYS A 158 -2.82 5.86 3.04
CA LYS A 158 -3.46 7.17 2.89
C LYS A 158 -4.95 6.99 3.12
N VAL A 159 -5.51 7.75 4.05
CA VAL A 159 -6.90 7.64 4.46
C VAL A 159 -7.58 8.99 4.53
N SER A 160 -8.85 9.02 4.13
CA SER A 160 -9.80 10.11 4.36
C SER A 160 -11.00 9.60 5.16
N ASN A 161 -11.84 10.53 5.62
CA ASN A 161 -13.06 10.16 6.33
C ASN A 161 -14.00 9.34 5.44
N GLY A 162 -14.46 8.20 5.95
CA GLY A 162 -15.36 7.29 5.24
C GLY A 162 -14.64 6.29 4.33
N ASP A 163 -13.31 6.20 4.36
CA ASP A 163 -12.59 5.18 3.62
C ASP A 163 -12.65 3.81 4.32
N CYS A 164 -12.66 2.74 3.54
CA CYS A 164 -12.41 1.38 4.03
C CYS A 164 -10.99 0.97 3.67
N ILE A 165 -10.24 0.45 4.64
CA ILE A 165 -8.91 -0.13 4.41
C ILE A 165 -8.87 -1.56 4.94
N PHE A 166 -8.10 -2.41 4.26
CA PHE A 166 -7.75 -3.75 4.73
C PHE A 166 -6.36 -3.70 5.34
N THR A 167 -6.25 -4.21 6.57
CA THR A 167 -4.99 -4.30 7.29
C THR A 167 -4.68 -5.75 7.63
N GLU A 168 -3.46 -6.00 8.10
CA GLU A 168 -3.12 -7.23 8.80
C GLU A 168 -4.11 -7.49 9.96
N ARG A 169 -4.20 -8.75 10.38
CA ARG A 169 -5.06 -9.15 11.49
C ARG A 169 -4.63 -8.48 12.78
N LEU A 170 -5.53 -7.66 13.33
CA LEU A 170 -5.38 -7.07 14.66
C LEU A 170 -5.89 -8.08 15.71
N LYS A 171 -5.04 -8.39 16.70
CA LYS A 171 -5.30 -9.47 17.69
C LYS A 171 -6.27 -9.07 18.80
N PHE A 172 -6.18 -7.82 19.27
CA PHE A 172 -6.83 -7.35 20.50
C PHE A 172 -8.09 -6.51 20.27
N CYS A 173 -8.69 -6.58 19.07
CA CYS A 173 -9.93 -5.88 18.77
C CYS A 173 -10.98 -6.86 18.25
N GLU A 174 -12.23 -6.56 18.55
CA GLU A 174 -13.40 -7.28 18.08
C GLU A 174 -14.16 -6.49 17.01
N VAL A 175 -15.16 -7.14 16.41
CA VAL A 175 -16.00 -6.51 15.40
C VAL A 175 -16.88 -5.44 16.05
N ASN A 176 -16.94 -4.27 15.41
CA ASN A 176 -17.57 -3.04 15.92
C ASN A 176 -16.77 -2.31 17.00
N ASP A 177 -15.52 -2.65 17.29
CA ASP A 177 -14.72 -1.82 18.19
C ASP A 177 -14.32 -0.50 17.55
N LYS A 178 -14.32 0.56 18.38
CA LYS A 178 -13.75 1.87 18.06
C LYS A 178 -12.26 1.84 18.35
N LEU A 179 -11.48 2.18 17.34
CA LEU A 179 -10.03 2.24 17.38
C LEU A 179 -9.55 3.69 17.19
N ILE A 180 -8.48 4.04 17.89
CA ILE A 180 -7.71 5.26 17.62
C ILE A 180 -6.35 4.82 17.07
N LEU A 181 -6.06 5.24 15.85
CA LEU A 181 -4.77 5.04 15.21
C LEU A 181 -3.85 6.21 15.60
N ASN A 182 -2.84 5.91 16.42
CA ASN A 182 -1.94 6.91 17.01
C ASN A 182 -0.70 7.16 16.14
N LYS A 183 -0.30 6.18 15.32
CA LYS A 183 0.86 6.33 14.41
C LYS A 183 0.47 7.06 13.13
N VAL A 184 0.31 8.37 13.25
CA VAL A 184 0.04 9.27 12.12
C VAL A 184 1.35 9.93 11.67
N LEU A 185 1.70 9.75 10.40
CA LEU A 185 2.94 10.28 9.82
C LEU A 185 2.75 11.65 9.17
N LEU A 186 1.57 11.89 8.60
CA LEU A 186 1.25 13.13 7.88
C LEU A 186 -0.23 13.42 7.98
N LEU A 187 -0.57 14.71 8.11
CA LEU A 187 -1.92 15.23 7.98
C LEU A 187 -1.95 16.28 6.86
N GLY A 188 -2.95 16.20 5.98
CA GLY A 188 -3.09 17.12 4.86
C GLY A 188 -4.51 17.63 4.72
N SER A 189 -4.65 18.93 4.54
CA SER A 189 -5.88 19.62 4.14
C SER A 189 -5.62 20.45 2.88
N SER A 190 -6.66 21.11 2.36
CA SER A 190 -6.53 22.02 1.21
C SER A 190 -5.58 23.20 1.50
N SER A 191 -5.53 23.68 2.75
CA SER A 191 -4.77 24.87 3.15
C SER A 191 -3.41 24.56 3.74
N GLN A 192 -3.26 23.43 4.44
CA GLN A 192 -2.06 23.11 5.19
C GLN A 192 -1.69 21.64 5.11
N THR A 193 -0.39 21.35 5.24
CA THR A 193 0.13 19.98 5.34
C THR A 193 1.12 19.93 6.50
N ILE A 194 0.84 19.05 7.46
CA ILE A 194 1.64 18.83 8.66
C ILE A 194 2.40 17.52 8.46
N ILE A 195 3.73 17.60 8.46
CA ILE A 195 4.63 16.46 8.24
C ILE A 195 5.25 16.06 9.58
N GLY A 196 5.06 14.81 9.99
CA GLY A 196 5.60 14.25 11.24
C GLY A 196 7.11 14.01 11.20
N ARG A 197 7.72 13.90 12.38
CA ARG A 197 9.14 13.56 12.56
C ARG A 197 9.34 12.65 13.80
N PRO A 198 9.18 11.32 13.69
CA PRO A 198 8.56 10.56 12.60
C PRO A 198 7.02 10.61 12.63
N ILE A 199 6.42 10.80 13.81
CA ILE A 199 4.96 10.88 14.01
C ILE A 199 4.52 12.34 14.25
N VAL A 200 3.25 12.63 14.02
CA VAL A 200 2.60 13.90 14.37
C VAL A 200 2.04 13.77 15.80
N PRO A 201 2.43 14.64 16.76
CA PRO A 201 2.10 14.45 18.18
C PRO A 201 0.59 14.54 18.46
N ASP A 202 -0.13 15.46 17.82
CA ASP A 202 -1.56 15.69 18.04
C ASP A 202 -2.44 15.03 16.96
N GLY A 203 -1.85 14.18 16.13
CA GLY A 203 -2.54 13.49 15.05
C GLY A 203 -3.20 12.21 15.55
N ALA A 204 -4.53 12.14 15.45
CA ALA A 204 -5.29 10.95 15.78
C ALA A 204 -6.31 10.64 14.68
N VAL A 205 -6.36 9.38 14.25
CA VAL A 205 -7.36 8.91 13.28
C VAL A 205 -8.29 7.93 13.97
N HIS A 206 -9.58 8.26 13.99
CA HIS A 206 -10.61 7.39 14.55
C HIS A 206 -11.09 6.42 13.47
N ALA A 207 -11.22 5.16 13.85
CA ALA A 207 -11.66 4.09 12.97
C ALA A 207 -12.58 3.13 13.72
N VAL A 208 -13.36 2.35 12.97
CA VAL A 208 -14.18 1.26 13.49
C VAL A 208 -13.82 -0.02 12.76
N VAL A 209 -13.76 -1.13 13.49
CA VAL A 209 -13.61 -2.46 12.92
C VAL A 209 -14.94 -2.91 12.32
N GLU A 210 -15.02 -3.05 11.00
CA GLU A 210 -16.24 -3.54 10.34
C GLU A 210 -16.34 -5.06 10.36
N GLU A 211 -15.24 -5.74 10.05
CA GLU A 211 -15.20 -7.20 9.98
C GLU A 211 -13.77 -7.74 10.04
N HIS A 212 -13.65 -9.01 10.39
CA HIS A 212 -12.46 -9.80 10.17
C HIS A 212 -12.69 -10.73 8.98
N ALA A 213 -11.90 -10.56 7.92
CA ALA A 213 -12.08 -11.25 6.66
C ALA A 213 -10.91 -12.19 6.37
N LEU A 214 -11.16 -13.20 5.54
CA LEU A 214 -10.10 -14.01 4.93
C LEU A 214 -9.85 -13.50 3.51
N ASP A 215 -8.59 -13.32 3.17
CA ASP A 215 -8.17 -12.95 1.82
C ASP A 215 -8.47 -14.09 0.82
N ALA A 216 -8.39 -13.74 -0.46
CA ALA A 216 -8.45 -14.69 -1.56
C ALA A 216 -7.44 -15.84 -1.34
N LYS A 217 -7.83 -17.05 -1.75
CA LYS A 217 -6.95 -18.22 -1.62
C LYS A 217 -5.75 -18.05 -2.55
N VAL A 218 -4.56 -17.94 -1.98
CA VAL A 218 -3.29 -18.00 -2.71
C VAL A 218 -2.87 -19.45 -2.82
N ILE A 219 -2.67 -19.94 -4.05
CA ILE A 219 -2.23 -21.32 -4.29
C ILE A 219 -0.70 -21.35 -4.41
N ILE A 220 -0.05 -21.99 -3.44
CA ILE A 220 1.38 -22.25 -3.44
C ILE A 220 1.62 -23.59 -4.13
N PHE A 221 2.14 -23.54 -5.36
CA PHE A 221 2.49 -24.72 -6.13
C PHE A 221 4.01 -24.89 -6.20
N LYS A 222 4.53 -25.97 -5.60
CA LYS A 222 5.94 -26.35 -5.62
C LYS A 222 6.14 -27.55 -6.55
N LYS A 223 7.07 -27.46 -7.50
CA LYS A 223 7.39 -28.57 -8.42
C LYS A 223 8.90 -28.62 -8.69
N LYS A 224 9.51 -29.80 -8.59
CA LYS A 224 10.90 -30.03 -9.01
C LYS A 224 10.91 -30.86 -10.30
N ARG A 225 11.68 -30.42 -11.30
CA ARG A 225 11.75 -31.06 -12.62
C ARG A 225 12.40 -32.43 -12.51
N ARG A 226 11.84 -33.47 -13.16
CA ARG A 226 12.35 -34.86 -13.19
C ARG A 226 12.50 -35.58 -11.83
N LYS A 227 12.09 -34.96 -10.71
CA LYS A 227 12.18 -35.54 -9.37
C LYS A 227 10.85 -36.08 -8.83
N ASN A 228 9.83 -36.22 -9.70
CA ASN A 228 8.43 -36.56 -9.36
C ASN A 228 7.83 -35.77 -8.16
N TYR A 229 8.46 -34.66 -7.78
CA TYR A 229 8.01 -33.84 -6.67
C TYR A 229 7.10 -32.74 -7.19
N ARG A 230 5.83 -32.80 -6.75
CA ARG A 230 4.83 -31.76 -6.93
C ARG A 230 4.00 -31.65 -5.64
N ARG A 231 3.82 -30.44 -5.11
CA ARG A 231 2.99 -30.15 -3.94
C ARG A 231 2.16 -28.90 -4.22
N THR A 232 0.87 -28.97 -3.93
CA THR A 232 -0.06 -27.84 -4.04
C THR A 232 -0.61 -27.58 -2.64
N LYS A 233 -0.39 -26.40 -2.08
CA LYS A 233 -0.95 -25.97 -0.79
C LYS A 233 -1.72 -24.67 -1.01
N GLY A 234 -2.86 -24.51 -0.34
CA GLY A 234 -3.56 -23.23 -0.28
C GLY A 234 -3.14 -22.44 0.94
N HIS A 235 -3.04 -21.12 0.81
CA HIS A 235 -2.92 -20.16 1.91
C HIS A 235 -4.06 -19.14 1.83
N ARG A 236 -4.55 -18.70 2.99
CA ARG A 236 -5.48 -17.58 3.11
C ARG A 236 -5.02 -16.74 4.29
N GLN A 237 -4.80 -15.46 4.04
CA GLN A 237 -4.39 -14.53 5.07
C GLN A 237 -5.62 -13.96 5.79
N GLU A 238 -5.56 -13.87 7.12
CA GLU A 238 -6.57 -13.14 7.89
C GLU A 238 -6.27 -11.64 7.81
N LEU A 239 -7.32 -10.87 7.57
CA LEU A 239 -7.30 -9.42 7.45
C LEU A 239 -8.35 -8.81 8.37
N THR A 240 -8.10 -7.58 8.81
CA THR A 240 -9.10 -6.75 9.48
C THR A 240 -9.51 -5.63 8.54
N LYS A 241 -10.82 -5.44 8.36
CA LYS A 241 -11.36 -4.33 7.60
C LYS A 241 -11.70 -3.18 8.55
N LEU A 242 -11.03 -2.06 8.36
CA LEU A 242 -11.25 -0.85 9.13
C LEU A 242 -12.00 0.18 8.30
N ARG A 243 -12.96 0.86 8.93
CA ARG A 243 -13.66 2.01 8.37
C ARG A 243 -13.24 3.26 9.11
N ILE A 244 -12.72 4.23 8.38
CA ILE A 244 -12.22 5.48 8.96
C ILE A 244 -13.40 6.42 9.22
N THR A 245 -13.47 6.99 10.42
CA THR A 245 -14.63 7.80 10.86
C THR A 245 -14.31 9.27 11.05
N ASP A 246 -13.11 9.60 11.54
CA ASP A 246 -12.69 10.99 11.76
C ASP A 246 -11.18 11.12 11.74
N ILE A 247 -10.71 12.30 11.34
CA ILE A 247 -9.29 12.69 11.37
C ILE A 247 -9.17 13.93 12.23
N GLN A 248 -8.31 13.88 13.24
CA GLN A 248 -8.06 14.94 14.21
C GLN A 248 -6.61 15.42 14.13
N GLY A 249 -6.36 16.63 14.64
CA GLY A 249 -5.02 17.25 14.66
C GLY A 249 -4.73 18.20 13.49
N ILE A 250 -5.73 18.55 12.69
CA ILE A 250 -5.61 19.52 11.59
C ILE A 250 -6.84 20.42 11.52
N GLU A 251 -6.64 21.70 11.22
CA GLU A 251 -7.75 22.64 11.05
C GLU A 251 -8.60 22.24 9.85
N LYS A 252 -9.90 22.11 10.09
CA LYS A 252 -10.87 21.71 9.06
C LYS A 252 -11.25 22.95 8.25
N PRO A 253 -11.19 22.92 6.90
CA PRO A 253 -11.65 24.05 6.11
C PRO A 253 -13.14 24.28 6.36
N GLU A 254 -13.51 25.54 6.59
CA GLU A 254 -14.90 25.92 6.81
C GLU A 254 -15.75 25.47 5.62
N LYS A 255 -16.85 24.75 5.89
CA LYS A 255 -17.81 24.38 4.86
C LYS A 255 -18.49 25.67 4.39
N ILE A 256 -18.19 26.12 3.18
CA ILE A 256 -18.98 27.15 2.53
C ILE A 256 -20.37 26.55 2.30
N VAL A 257 -21.31 26.82 3.21
CA VAL A 257 -22.72 26.48 3.03
C VAL A 257 -23.26 27.41 1.96
N THR A 258 -23.05 27.08 0.69
CA THR A 258 -23.82 27.68 -0.39
C THR A 258 -25.26 27.22 -0.21
N GLY A 259 -26.05 28.05 0.47
CA GLY A 259 -27.47 27.80 0.66
C GLY A 259 -28.12 27.54 -0.69
N THR A 260 -28.70 26.36 -0.86
CA THR A 260 -29.59 26.05 -1.97
C THR A 260 -30.66 27.14 -2.05
N PRO A 261 -30.84 27.85 -3.19
CA PRO A 261 -31.91 28.83 -3.31
C PRO A 261 -33.23 28.08 -3.16
N SER A 262 -34.01 28.46 -2.15
CA SER A 262 -35.37 27.97 -1.97
C SER A 262 -36.16 28.29 -3.24
N LYS A 263 -36.59 27.24 -3.93
CA LYS A 263 -37.48 27.36 -5.09
C LYS A 263 -38.82 27.87 -4.56
N GLY A 264 -39.02 29.18 -4.62
CA GLY A 264 -40.22 29.86 -4.14
C GLY A 264 -41.46 29.24 -4.78
N SER A 265 -42.37 28.74 -3.96
CA SER A 265 -43.72 28.39 -4.39
C SER A 265 -44.43 29.66 -4.85
N GLY A 266 -44.90 29.63 -6.10
CA GLY A 266 -45.60 30.74 -6.72
C GLY A 266 -46.85 31.14 -5.94
N LYS A 267 -47.03 32.46 -5.80
CA LYS A 267 -48.24 33.11 -5.32
C LYS A 267 -49.43 32.68 -6.19
N ASN A 268 -50.49 32.15 -5.58
CA ASN A 268 -51.80 32.03 -6.22
C ASN A 268 -52.42 33.44 -6.36
N PRO A 269 -52.97 33.82 -7.52
CA PRO A 269 -53.64 35.09 -7.68
C PRO A 269 -55.00 35.10 -6.97
N GLU A 270 -55.20 36.16 -6.19
CA GLU A 270 -56.42 36.56 -5.50
C GLU A 270 -57.57 36.72 -6.49
N LYS A 271 -58.66 35.94 -6.30
CA LYS A 271 -59.91 36.12 -7.06
C LYS A 271 -60.64 37.35 -6.51
N VAL A 272 -60.61 38.44 -7.27
CA VAL A 272 -61.49 39.59 -7.07
C VAL A 272 -62.93 39.19 -7.43
N ALA A 273 -63.84 39.29 -6.46
CA ALA A 273 -65.27 39.16 -6.68
C ALA A 273 -65.79 40.45 -7.37
N VAL A 274 -66.40 40.29 -8.55
CA VAL A 274 -67.20 41.34 -9.20
C VAL A 274 -68.66 41.03 -8.91
N ALA A 275 -69.31 41.96 -8.21
CA ALA A 275 -70.75 41.95 -7.95
C ALA A 275 -71.53 42.34 -9.21
N ALA A 276 -72.68 41.70 -9.41
CA ALA A 276 -73.76 42.11 -10.30
C ALA A 276 -75.10 41.86 -9.59
#